data_AF-A0A7X2Z2B3-F1
#
_entry.id   AF-A0A7X2Z2B3-F1
#
_cell.length_a   1.000
_cell.length_b   1.000
_cell.length_c   1.000
_cell.angle_alpha   90.00
_cell.angle_beta   90.00
_cell.angle_gamma   90.00
#
_symmetry.space_group_name_H-M   'P 1'
#
loop_
_entity.id
_entity.type
_entity.pdbx_description
1 polymer ?
#
loop_
_entity_poly.entity_id
_entity_poly.type
_entity_poly.pdbx_seq_one_letter_code
_entity_poly.pdbx_strand_id
1 'polypeptide(L)'
;MKREVLAAQARAAGQAAEHNLQLIVRDPDRMIHPTKLVDGITYLNTMIRFAEEEMKNDRRPGQSRLRTRLKSLLLFIVLVERREGKGGTA
;
A
#
# COMPACT_ATOMS: atom_id res chain seq x y z
N MET A 1 -8.48 0.75 9.05
CA MET A 1 -8.15 1.91 8.20
C MET A 1 -8.43 1.56 6.74
N LYS A 2 -9.05 2.44 5.95
CA LYS A 2 -9.41 2.15 4.55
C LYS A 2 -8.17 2.22 3.65
N ARG A 3 -8.10 1.37 2.61
CA ARG A 3 -6.94 1.33 1.68
C ARG A 3 -6.73 2.66 0.95
N GLU A 4 -7.81 3.34 0.60
CA GLU A 4 -7.81 4.69 0.01
C GLU A 4 -7.13 5.73 0.90
N VAL A 5 -7.34 5.63 2.23
CA VAL A 5 -6.71 6.54 3.20
C VAL A 5 -5.20 6.27 3.27
N LEU A 6 -4.78 5.00 3.24
CA LEU A 6 -3.36 4.63 3.21
C LEU A 6 -2.69 5.11 1.91
N ALA A 7 -3.34 4.96 0.76
CA ALA A 7 -2.83 5.45 -0.52
C ALA A 7 -2.72 6.99 -0.56
N ALA A 8 -3.71 7.70 0.01
CA ALA A 8 -3.67 9.15 0.14
C ALA A 8 -2.52 9.63 1.05
N GLN A 9 -2.31 8.95 2.17
CA GLN A 9 -1.19 9.25 3.08
C GLN A 9 0.17 8.96 2.44
N ALA A 10 0.31 7.84 1.73
CA ALA A 10 1.54 7.52 1.00
C ALA A 10 1.86 8.62 -0.03
N ARG A 11 0.86 9.09 -0.78
CA ARG A 11 1.01 10.19 -1.75
C ARG A 11 1.45 11.49 -1.08
N ALA A 12 0.78 11.88 0.01
CA ALA A 12 1.13 13.10 0.75
C ALA A 12 2.55 13.03 1.31
N ALA A 13 2.96 11.87 1.82
CA ALA A 13 4.31 11.65 2.34
C ALA A 13 5.38 11.73 1.23
N GLY A 14 5.12 11.19 0.04
CA GLY A 14 6.00 11.32 -1.13
C GLY A 14 6.15 12.78 -1.58
N GLN A 15 5.05 13.54 -1.65
CA GLN A 15 5.08 14.96 -2.02
C GLN A 15 5.86 15.81 -1.01
N ALA A 16 5.66 15.56 0.28
CA ALA A 16 6.42 16.21 1.34
C ALA A 16 7.91 15.86 1.25
N ALA A 17 8.24 14.60 0.93
CA ALA A 17 9.63 14.18 0.80
C ALA A 17 10.33 14.86 -0.39
N GLU A 18 9.66 15.02 -1.52
CA GLU A 18 10.16 15.76 -2.68
C GLU A 18 10.41 17.24 -2.35
N HIS A 19 9.45 17.88 -1.67
CA HIS A 19 9.60 19.26 -1.21
C HIS A 19 10.81 19.41 -0.28
N ASN A 20 10.98 18.49 0.67
CA ASN A 20 12.09 18.51 1.61
C ASN A 20 13.44 18.32 0.90
N LEU A 21 13.52 17.47 -0.13
CA LEU A 21 14.73 17.35 -0.95
C LEU A 21 15.07 18.67 -1.65
N GLN A 22 14.08 19.36 -2.20
CA GLN A 22 14.29 20.67 -2.82
C GLN A 22 14.83 21.70 -1.81
N LEU A 23 14.35 21.66 -0.56
CA LEU A 23 14.86 22.53 0.51
C LEU A 23 16.29 22.17 0.90
N ILE A 24 16.62 20.88 1.03
CA ILE A 24 17.99 20.42 1.32
C ILE A 24 18.96 20.83 0.21
N VAL A 25 18.56 20.77 -1.06
CA VAL A 25 19.41 21.24 -2.18
C VAL A 25 19.67 22.74 -2.10
N ARG A 26 18.69 23.53 -1.65
CA ARG A 26 18.81 24.99 -1.54
C ARG A 26 19.64 25.44 -0.33
N ASP A 27 19.45 24.78 0.80
CA ASP A 27 20.09 25.14 2.07
C ASP A 27 20.36 23.88 2.92
N PRO A 28 21.40 23.10 2.57
CA PRO A 28 21.64 21.79 3.17
C PRO A 28 21.93 21.88 4.67
N ASP A 29 22.79 22.81 5.08
CA ASP A 29 23.26 22.93 6.47
C ASP A 29 22.15 23.33 7.45
N ARG A 30 21.14 24.08 6.99
CA ARG A 30 19.99 24.48 7.80
C ARG A 30 18.94 23.38 7.90
N MET A 31 18.79 22.57 6.86
CA MET A 31 17.74 21.55 6.79
C MET A 31 18.18 20.24 7.43
N ILE A 32 19.44 19.84 7.25
CA ILE A 32 19.97 18.60 7.80
C ILE A 32 21.42 18.80 8.23
N HIS A 33 21.75 18.30 9.42
CA HIS A 33 23.13 18.23 9.85
C HIS A 33 23.98 17.43 8.84
N PRO A 34 25.19 17.89 8.47
CA PRO A 34 26.03 17.25 7.46
C PRO A 34 26.25 15.75 7.68
N THR A 35 26.37 15.33 8.94
CA THR A 35 26.55 13.92 9.33
C THR A 35 25.35 13.03 9.03
N LYS A 36 24.16 13.62 8.85
CA LYS A 36 22.90 12.93 8.53
C LYS A 36 22.45 13.18 7.09
N LEU A 37 23.23 13.90 6.27
CA LEU A 37 22.84 14.30 4.93
C LEU A 37 22.52 13.09 4.04
N VAL A 38 23.41 12.11 4.01
CA VAL A 38 23.26 10.91 3.20
C VAL A 38 22.05 10.08 3.65
N ASP A 39 21.92 9.84 4.96
CA ASP A 39 20.82 9.06 5.52
C ASP A 39 19.47 9.75 5.30
N GLY A 40 19.43 11.07 5.48
CA GLY A 40 18.24 11.90 5.26
C GLY A 40 17.78 11.88 3.81
N ILE A 41 18.71 12.07 2.86
CA ILE A 41 18.41 11.99 1.42
C ILE A 41 17.92 10.58 1.06
N THR A 42 18.56 9.54 1.59
CA THR A 42 18.18 8.14 1.35
C THR A 42 16.78 7.85 1.87
N TYR A 43 16.45 8.33 3.07
CA TYR A 43 15.12 8.21 3.65
C TYR A 43 14.05 8.90 2.79
N LEU A 44 14.29 10.15 2.39
CA LEU A 44 13.33 10.91 1.57
C LEU A 44 13.11 10.25 0.21
N ASN A 45 14.17 9.78 -0.45
CA ASN A 45 14.06 9.00 -1.70
C ASN A 45 13.28 7.70 -1.50
N THR A 46 13.42 7.06 -0.35
CA THR A 46 12.65 5.85 0.00
C THR A 46 11.17 6.16 0.14
N MET A 47 10.81 7.30 0.74
CA MET A 47 9.42 7.75 0.88
C MET A 47 8.78 8.07 -0.48
N ILE A 48 9.52 8.67 -1.41
CA ILE A 48 9.06 8.90 -2.78
C ILE A 48 8.78 7.57 -3.48
N ARG A 49 9.74 6.63 -3.45
CA ARG A 49 9.57 5.29 -4.04
C ARG A 49 8.39 4.53 -3.43
N PHE A 50 8.22 4.61 -2.11
CA PHE A 50 7.09 3.99 -1.43
C PHE A 50 5.75 4.54 -1.95
N ALA A 51 5.65 5.87 -2.10
CA ALA A 51 4.46 6.50 -2.67
C ALA A 51 4.17 6.04 -4.11
N GLU A 52 5.20 5.92 -4.95
CA GLU A 52 5.07 5.42 -6.32
C GLU A 52 4.57 3.97 -6.37
N GLU A 53 5.13 3.09 -5.55
CA GLU A 53 4.71 1.68 -5.48
C GLU A 53 3.28 1.55 -4.93
N GLU A 54 2.91 2.34 -3.93
CA GLU A 54 1.54 2.38 -3.43
C GLU A 54 0.55 2.87 -4.49
N MET A 55 0.93 3.86 -5.31
CA MET A 55 0.11 4.31 -6.45
C MET A 55 0.00 3.25 -7.56
N LYS A 56 1.06 2.47 -7.83
CA LYS A 56 1.01 1.32 -8.74
C LYS A 56 0.11 0.20 -8.20
N ASN A 57 0.14 -0.05 -6.89
CA ASN A 57 -0.69 -1.05 -6.23
C ASN A 57 -2.16 -0.64 -6.17
N ASP A 58 -2.46 0.64 -5.93
CA ASP A 58 -3.82 1.18 -6.00
C ASP A 58 -4.38 1.08 -7.43
N ARG A 59 -3.53 1.29 -8.44
CA ARG A 59 -3.83 1.04 -9.87
C ARG A 59 -4.07 -0.42 -10.23
N ARG A 60 -3.97 -1.38 -9.30
CA ARG A 60 -4.48 -2.75 -9.46
C ARG A 60 -5.82 -2.91 -8.71
N PRO A 61 -6.90 -2.24 -9.16
CA PRO A 61 -8.20 -2.42 -8.54
C PRO A 61 -8.60 -3.88 -8.70
N GLY A 62 -8.90 -4.53 -7.57
CA GLY A 62 -9.53 -5.83 -7.58
C GLY A 62 -8.64 -7.04 -7.27
N GLN A 63 -7.35 -6.91 -6.94
CA GLN A 63 -6.61 -8.09 -6.46
C GLN A 63 -7.11 -8.55 -5.08
N SER A 64 -7.42 -7.61 -4.18
CA SER A 64 -8.09 -7.90 -2.92
C SER A 64 -9.52 -8.40 -3.13
N ARG A 65 -10.28 -7.77 -4.05
CA ARG A 65 -11.67 -8.15 -4.38
C ARG A 65 -11.72 -9.54 -5.02
N LEU A 66 -10.79 -9.87 -5.91
CA LEU A 66 -10.67 -11.18 -6.54
C LEU A 66 -10.32 -12.24 -5.51
N ARG A 67 -9.32 -12.01 -4.65
CA ARG A 67 -8.97 -12.94 -3.56
C ARG A 67 -10.14 -13.20 -2.61
N THR A 68 -10.85 -12.15 -2.20
CA THR A 68 -12.03 -12.26 -1.33
C THR A 68 -13.19 -12.96 -2.04
N ARG A 69 -13.43 -12.65 -3.32
CA ARG A 69 -14.46 -13.29 -4.14
C ARG A 69 -14.16 -14.76 -4.36
N LEU A 70 -12.91 -15.12 -4.63
CA LEU A 70 -12.47 -16.51 -4.80
C LEU A 70 -12.65 -17.31 -3.50
N LYS A 71 -12.24 -16.75 -2.35
CA LYS A 71 -12.47 -17.37 -1.04
C LYS A 71 -13.96 -17.57 -0.77
N SER A 72 -14.79 -16.58 -1.07
CA SER A 72 -16.24 -16.66 -0.85
C SER A 72 -16.89 -17.73 -1.75
N LEU A 73 -16.47 -17.82 -3.01
CA LEU A 73 -16.90 -18.85 -3.96
C LEU A 73 -16.50 -20.25 -3.49
N LEU A 74 -15.25 -20.46 -3.08
CA LEU A 74 -14.80 -21.74 -2.54
C LEU A 74 -15.59 -22.14 -1.29
N LEU A 75 -15.84 -21.19 -0.39
CA LEU A 75 -16.65 -21.45 0.82
C LEU A 75 -18.07 -21.87 0.44
N PHE A 76 -18.68 -21.20 -0.55
CA PHE A 76 -20.00 -21.53 -1.05
C PHE A 76 -20.05 -22.93 -1.64
N ILE A 77 -19.09 -23.30 -2.50
CA ILE A 77 -19.01 -24.64 -3.09
C ILE A 77 -18.91 -25.71 -2.00
N VAL A 78 -18.00 -25.54 -1.04
CA VAL A 78 -17.83 -26.49 0.09
C VAL A 78 -19.09 -26.59 0.95
N LEU A 79 -19.80 -25.47 1.17
CA LEU A 79 -21.06 -25.45 1.92
C LEU A 79 -22.21 -26.11 1.18
N VAL A 80 -22.30 -25.94 -0.14
CA VAL A 80 -23.30 -26.58 -1.00
C VAL A 80 -23.07 -28.10 -1.03
N GLU A 81 -21.85 -28.54 -1.28
CA GLU A 81 -21.44 -29.96 -1.23
C GLU A 81 -21.78 -30.62 0.12
N ARG A 82 -21.52 -29.91 1.24
CA ARG A 82 -21.88 -30.42 2.59
C ARG A 82 -23.39 -30.49 2.84
N ARG A 83 -24.21 -29.70 2.16
CA ARG A 83 -25.67 -29.73 2.30
C ARG A 83 -26.28 -30.86 1.48
N GLU A 84 -25.79 -31.10 0.26
CA GLU A 84 -26.25 -32.22 -0.58
C GLU A 84 -25.86 -33.58 0.00
N GLY A 85 -24.70 -33.70 0.67
CA GLY A 85 -24.30 -34.94 1.36
C GLY A 85 -25.08 -35.28 2.64
N LYS A 86 -26.01 -34.44 3.10
CA LYS A 86 -26.83 -34.68 4.32
C LYS A 86 -28.32 -34.92 4.04
N GLY A 87 -28.73 -35.03 2.77
CA GLY A 87 -30.12 -35.28 2.38
C GLY A 87 -30.25 -36.49 1.47
N GLY A 88 -30.18 -37.69 2.05
CA GLY A 88 -30.31 -38.93 1.28
C GLY A 88 -30.43 -40.20 2.12
N THR A 89 -31.01 -40.13 3.33
CA THR A 89 -31.51 -41.29 4.07
C THR A 89 -32.67 -40.86 4.96
N ALA A 90 -33.89 -40.96 4.40
CA ALA A 90 -35.13 -41.26 5.11
C ALA A 90 -36.17 -41.69 4.07
#